data_AF-A0A834YU54-F1
#
_entry.id   AF-A0A834YU54-F1
#
_cell.length_a   1.000
_cell.length_b   1.000
_cell.length_c   1.000
_cell.angle_alpha   90.00
_cell.angle_beta   90.00
_cell.angle_gamma   90.00
#
_symmetry.space_group_name_H-M   'P 1'
#
loop_
_entity.id
_entity.type
_entity.pdbx_description
1 polymer ?
#
loop_
_entity_poly.entity_id
_entity_poly.type
_entity_poly.pdbx_seq_one_letter_code
_entity_poly.pdbx_strand_id
1 'polypeptide(L)'
;MVVVIVTLLLGVLLCAFLLIPRARNAKVLETNPNNKVYDVTSYVEEHPGGDAILVHAGDDSTEGFYGPQHATRVFDMIDDFYIGDLER
;
A
#
# COMPACT_ATOMS: atom_id res chain seq x y z
N MET A 1 -9.74 11.65 42.37
CA MET A 1 -10.31 10.46 41.70
C MET A 1 -10.62 10.71 40.24
N VAL A 2 -11.32 11.78 39.86
CA VAL A 2 -11.68 12.08 38.46
C VAL A 2 -10.48 12.20 37.52
N VAL A 3 -9.41 12.91 37.91
CA VAL A 3 -8.21 13.10 37.07
C VAL A 3 -7.51 11.76 36.76
N VAL A 4 -7.41 10.87 37.74
CA VAL A 4 -6.77 9.54 37.59
C VAL A 4 -7.57 8.64 36.66
N ILE A 5 -8.91 8.72 36.72
CA ILE A 5 -9.79 7.96 35.85
C ILE A 5 -9.68 8.46 34.40
N VAL A 6 -9.64 9.79 34.20
CA VAL A 6 -9.50 10.39 32.87
C VAL A 6 -8.17 10.04 32.22
N THR A 7 -7.06 10.08 32.97
CA THR A 7 -5.74 9.71 32.42
C THR A 7 -5.62 8.23 32.09
N LEU A 8 -6.21 7.34 32.91
CA LEU A 8 -6.27 5.90 32.59
C LEU A 8 -7.11 5.61 31.35
N LEU A 9 -8.29 6.23 31.21
CA LEU A 9 -9.15 6.05 30.04
C LEU A 9 -8.50 6.59 28.76
N LEU A 10 -7.92 7.79 28.80
CA LEU A 10 -7.18 8.34 27.66
C LEU A 10 -5.97 7.50 27.29
N GLY A 11 -5.24 6.98 28.28
CA GLY A 11 -4.08 6.09 28.05
C GLY A 11 -4.49 4.78 27.38
N VAL A 12 -5.59 4.16 27.81
CA VAL A 12 -6.12 2.92 27.20
C VAL A 12 -6.62 3.19 25.79
N LEU A 13 -7.33 4.30 25.56
CA LEU A 13 -7.82 4.68 24.23
C LEU A 13 -6.67 5.02 23.26
N LEU A 14 -5.63 5.71 23.73
CA LEU A 14 -4.45 6.01 22.93
C LEU A 14 -3.69 4.73 22.58
N CYS A 15 -3.50 3.82 23.54
CA CYS A 15 -2.83 2.55 23.31
C CYS A 15 -3.62 1.68 22.32
N ALA A 16 -4.95 1.61 22.47
CA ALA A 16 -5.81 0.95 21.50
C ALA A 16 -5.69 1.58 20.11
N PHE A 17 -5.67 2.91 20.01
CA PHE A 17 -5.52 3.63 18.74
C PHE A 17 -4.18 3.38 18.05
N LEU A 18 -3.08 3.23 18.81
CA LEU A 18 -1.76 2.91 18.27
C LEU A 18 -1.65 1.45 17.79
N LEU A 19 -2.48 0.55 18.34
CA LEU A 19 -2.51 -0.87 17.95
C LEU A 19 -3.47 -1.18 16.79
N ILE A 20 -4.26 -0.21 16.32
CA ILE A 20 -5.11 -0.40 15.13
C ILE A 20 -4.20 -0.37 13.88
N PRO A 21 -4.16 -1.46 13.09
CA PRO A 21 -3.45 -1.46 11.82
C PRO A 21 -4.04 -0.39 10.90
N ARG A 22 -3.22 0.57 10.48
CA ARG A 22 -3.63 1.51 9.42
C ARG A 22 -3.60 0.77 8.10
N ALA A 23 -4.76 0.41 7.56
CA ALA A 23 -4.86 -0.10 6.21
C ALA A 23 -4.31 0.95 5.24
N ARG A 24 -3.24 0.61 4.52
CA ARG A 24 -2.64 1.47 3.48
C ARG A 24 -3.16 1.00 2.13
N ASN A 25 -4.09 1.75 1.53
CA ASN A 25 -4.59 1.40 0.19
C ASN A 25 -3.51 1.74 -0.85
N ALA A 26 -3.01 0.73 -1.55
CA ALA A 26 -2.01 0.87 -2.59
C ALA A 26 -2.52 0.24 -3.88
N LYS A 27 -3.19 1.06 -4.70
CA LYS A 27 -3.53 0.69 -6.07
C LYS A 27 -2.47 1.25 -6.99
N VAL A 28 -2.00 0.47 -7.94
CA VAL A 28 -0.98 0.88 -8.90
C VAL A 28 -1.57 0.78 -10.30
N LEU A 29 -1.44 1.84 -11.08
CA LEU A 29 -1.76 1.83 -12.50
C LEU A 29 -0.48 1.55 -13.30
N GLU A 30 -0.58 0.63 -14.25
CA GLU A 30 0.43 0.41 -15.27
C GLU A 30 -0.11 0.92 -16.61
N THR A 31 0.57 1.89 -17.21
CA THR A 31 0.25 2.39 -18.53
C THR A 31 1.21 1.79 -19.57
N ASN A 32 0.60 1.21 -20.59
CA ASN A 32 1.19 0.68 -21.83
C ASN A 32 1.76 -0.78 -21.79
N PRO A 33 1.13 -1.72 -22.52
CA PRO A 33 0.06 -1.52 -23.52
C PRO A 33 -1.36 -1.57 -22.96
N ASN A 34 -1.57 -1.91 -21.69
CA ASN A 34 -2.84 -2.50 -21.28
C ASN A 34 -3.65 -1.74 -20.21
N ASN A 35 -3.23 -0.54 -19.77
CA ASN A 35 -3.94 0.26 -18.75
C ASN A 35 -4.41 -0.59 -17.56
N LYS A 36 -3.53 -1.46 -17.07
CA LYS A 36 -3.87 -2.45 -16.05
C LYS A 36 -3.84 -1.79 -14.69
N VAL A 37 -4.80 -2.16 -13.85
CA VAL A 37 -4.88 -1.71 -12.46
C VAL A 37 -4.58 -2.90 -11.57
N TYR A 38 -3.66 -2.70 -10.63
CA TYR A 38 -3.26 -3.71 -9.65
C TYR A 38 -3.53 -3.21 -8.24
N ASP A 39 -4.05 -4.07 -7.38
CA ASP A 39 -4.22 -3.80 -5.95
C ASP A 39 -3.13 -4.53 -5.16
N VAL A 40 -2.06 -3.79 -4.85
CA VAL A 40 -0.91 -4.30 -4.10
C VAL A 40 -1.02 -4.02 -2.60
N THR A 41 -2.21 -3.66 -2.10
CA THR A 41 -2.47 -3.32 -0.69
C THR A 41 -1.99 -4.40 0.26
N SER A 42 -2.18 -5.68 -0.08
CA SER A 42 -1.72 -6.82 0.74
C SER A 42 -0.21 -7.00 0.75
N TYR A 43 0.51 -6.45 -0.23
CA TYR A 43 1.95 -6.61 -0.39
C TYR A 43 2.78 -5.45 0.17
N VAL A 44 2.14 -4.33 0.56
CA VAL A 44 2.83 -3.11 1.00
C VAL A 44 3.84 -3.38 2.12
N GLU A 45 3.49 -4.20 3.11
CA GLU A 45 4.39 -4.52 4.24
C GLU A 45 5.52 -5.49 3.87
N GLU A 46 5.37 -6.23 2.77
CA GLU A 46 6.34 -7.22 2.29
C GLU A 46 7.27 -6.65 1.22
N HIS A 47 6.97 -5.45 0.70
CA HIS A 47 7.73 -4.82 -0.36
C HIS A 47 9.17 -4.50 0.09
N PRO A 48 10.22 -5.08 -0.55
CA PRO A 48 11.60 -4.85 -0.15
C PRO A 48 12.07 -3.40 -0.26
N GLY A 49 11.44 -2.60 -1.13
CA GLY A 49 11.70 -1.16 -1.25
C GLY A 49 10.97 -0.31 -0.21
N GLY A 50 10.26 -0.93 0.74
CA GLY A 50 9.48 -0.25 1.79
C GLY A 50 8.41 0.68 1.21
N ASP A 51 8.27 1.86 1.81
CA ASP A 51 7.26 2.85 1.43
C ASP A 51 7.39 3.41 0.01
N ALA A 52 8.46 3.07 -0.72
CA ALA A 52 8.62 3.44 -2.14
C ALA A 52 7.46 2.91 -3.02
N ILE A 53 6.79 1.82 -2.61
CA ILE A 53 5.59 1.29 -3.29
C ILE A 53 4.40 2.27 -3.26
N LEU A 54 4.40 3.25 -2.35
CA LEU A 54 3.30 4.19 -2.16
C LEU A 54 3.47 5.50 -2.93
N VAL A 55 4.64 5.75 -3.54
CA VAL A 55 4.99 7.05 -4.16
C VAL A 55 4.02 7.45 -5.27
N HIS A 56 3.45 6.47 -5.98
CA HIS A 56 2.48 6.66 -7.05
C HIS A 56 1.18 5.87 -6.81
N ALA A 57 0.84 5.59 -5.54
CA ALA A 57 -0.41 4.90 -5.23
C ALA A 57 -1.64 5.70 -5.70
N GLY A 58 -2.47 5.07 -6.52
CA GLY A 58 -3.64 5.67 -7.17
C GLY A 58 -3.34 6.34 -8.51
N ASP A 59 -2.09 6.29 -8.98
CA ASP A 59 -1.64 6.89 -10.24
C ASP A 59 -0.73 5.92 -11.03
N ASP A 60 -0.29 6.35 -12.20
CA ASP A 60 0.66 5.63 -13.05
C ASP A 60 2.00 5.44 -12.34
N SER A 61 2.34 4.19 -12.05
CA SER A 61 3.61 3.82 -11.43
C SER A 61 4.56 3.10 -12.41
N THR A 62 4.29 3.13 -13.72
CA THR A 62 5.02 2.36 -14.74
C THR A 62 6.52 2.59 -14.68
N GLU A 63 6.97 3.84 -14.65
CA GLU A 63 8.41 4.16 -14.58
C GLU A 63 9.05 3.62 -13.29
N GLY A 64 8.35 3.75 -12.15
CA GLY A 64 8.81 3.22 -10.87
C GLY A 64 8.80 1.69 -10.83
N PHE A 65 7.85 1.04 -11.49
CA PHE A 65 7.74 -0.42 -11.53
C PHE A 65 8.80 -1.05 -12.46
N TYR A 66 9.07 -0.45 -13.62
CA TYR A 66 10.06 -0.95 -14.59
C TYR A 66 11.49 -0.44 -14.36
N GLY A 67 11.74 0.27 -13.24
CA GLY A 67 13.07 0.76 -12.90
C GLY A 67 14.09 -0.35 -12.61
N PRO A 68 15.41 -0.02 -12.60
CA PRO A 68 16.49 -0.99 -12.44
C PRO A 68 16.53 -1.70 -11.08
N GLN A 69 15.72 -1.25 -10.11
CA GLN A 69 15.59 -1.85 -8.79
C GLN A 69 14.83 -3.18 -8.79
N HIS A 70 13.99 -3.46 -9.78
CA HIS A 70 13.20 -4.69 -9.84
C HIS A 70 13.86 -5.74 -10.73
N ALA A 71 13.97 -6.96 -10.20
CA ALA A 71 14.43 -8.12 -10.96
C ALA A 71 13.31 -8.61 -11.90
N THR A 72 13.67 -9.28 -12.99
CA THR A 72 12.70 -9.78 -14.00
C THR A 72 11.59 -10.65 -13.41
N ARG A 73 11.88 -11.45 -12.38
CA ARG A 73 10.88 -12.27 -11.66
C ARG A 73 9.74 -11.47 -11.02
N VAL A 74 9.94 -10.18 -10.76
CA VAL A 74 8.91 -9.32 -10.17
C VAL A 74 7.77 -9.07 -11.17
N PHE A 75 8.07 -9.08 -12.47
CA PHE A 75 7.08 -8.89 -13.53
C PHE A 75 6.13 -10.09 -13.67
N ASP A 76 6.53 -11.28 -13.21
CA ASP A 76 5.64 -12.45 -13.18
C ASP A 76 4.71 -12.43 -11.95
N MET A 77 5.11 -11.72 -10.89
CA MET A 77 4.34 -11.68 -9.62
C MET A 77 3.19 -10.67 -9.66
N ILE A 78 3.26 -9.65 -10.52
CA ILE A 78 2.28 -8.55 -10.50
C ILE A 78 0.87 -9.01 -10.95
N ASP A 79 0.80 -10.06 -11.77
CA ASP A 79 -0.46 -10.64 -12.24
C ASP A 79 -1.37 -11.12 -11.10
N ASP A 80 -0.80 -11.55 -9.96
CA ASP A 80 -1.57 -11.96 -8.77
C ASP A 80 -2.35 -10.79 -8.14
N PHE A 81 -1.94 -9.56 -8.42
CA PHE A 81 -2.55 -8.33 -7.90
C PHE A 81 -3.49 -7.66 -8.90
N TYR A 82 -3.66 -8.21 -10.11
CA TYR A 82 -4.48 -7.60 -11.15
C TYR A 82 -5.96 -7.56 -10.76
N ILE A 83 -6.58 -6.39 -10.86
CA ILE A 83 -7.99 -6.19 -10.53
C ILE A 83 -8.86 -5.73 -11.70
N GLY A 84 -8.27 -5.46 -12.87
CA GLY A 84 -8.99 -5.04 -14.06
C GLY A 84 -8.24 -4.01 -14.89
N ASP A 85 -8.86 -3.58 -15.98
CA ASP A 85 -8.34 -2.51 -16.83
C ASP A 85 -9.02 -1.18 -16.47
N LEU A 86 -8.30 -0.08 -16.61
CA LEU A 86 -8.84 1.26 -16.38
C LEU A 86 -9.81 1.63 -17.51
N GLU A 87 -11.09 1.78 -17.17
CA GLU A 87 -12.11 2.30 -18.09
C GLU A 87 -11.86 3.80 -18.38
N ARG A 88 -12.04 4.20 -19.64
CA ARG A 88 -11.94 5.60 -20.11
C ARG A 88 -13.30 6.22 -20.31
#